data_AF-A0A7S1A8K2-F1
#
_entry.id   AF-A0A7S1A8K2-F1
#
_cell.length_a   1.000
_cell.length_b   1.000
_cell.length_c   1.000
_cell.angle_alpha   90.00
_cell.angle_beta   90.00
_cell.angle_gamma   90.00
#
_symmetry.space_group_name_H-M   'P 1'
#
loop_
_entity.id
_entity.type
_entity.pdbx_description
1 polymer ?
#
loop_
_entity_poly.entity_id
_entity_poly.type
_entity_poly.pdbx_seq_one_letter_code
_entity_poly.pdbx_strand_id
1 'polypeptide(L)'
;LCRWAAEQHPQLWLYIGVHTGELYRWSLPTSIQPVYHGPALTTAWQLAMTAPIQTCVHFNDVTRDGFNQLEQLPFSVHVMGESLAYYLDPWTEADYEADDLFLVRSRRRSFQKHMGIVQEPATAVLEFSGKRAGRTTSNIVLDTVQNMSVGQFSHWLENHGLDVSRFGHGAAKSIEDFQYELIDEHKSYLVEQNGTLERRVEIVRINLHAVRDGTDKYLKVLVEIMTDGRV
;
A
#
# COMPACT_ATOMS: atom_id res chain seq x y z
N LEU A 1 4.17 -2.58 -9.47
CA LEU A 1 4.15 -3.79 -8.62
C LEU A 1 4.17 -5.06 -9.47
N CYS A 2 3.19 -5.24 -10.35
CA CYS A 2 3.12 -6.32 -11.34
C CYS A 2 4.47 -6.60 -12.01
N ARG A 3 5.08 -5.55 -12.58
CA ARG A 3 6.38 -5.61 -13.25
C ARG A 3 7.48 -6.15 -12.32
N TRP A 4 7.61 -5.55 -11.14
CA TRP A 4 8.56 -5.98 -10.12
C TRP A 4 8.38 -7.47 -9.74
N ALA A 5 7.14 -7.93 -9.53
CA ALA A 5 6.86 -9.32 -9.17
C ALA A 5 7.26 -10.29 -10.29
N ALA A 6 6.98 -9.92 -11.55
CA ALA A 6 7.34 -10.69 -12.74
C ALA A 6 8.86 -10.75 -12.99
N GLU A 7 9.61 -9.74 -12.53
CA GLU A 7 11.07 -9.64 -12.65
C GLU A 7 11.83 -10.40 -11.54
N GLN A 8 11.15 -10.91 -10.51
CA GLN A 8 11.83 -11.65 -9.44
C GLN A 8 12.32 -13.03 -9.89
N HIS A 9 13.39 -13.51 -9.23
CA HIS A 9 13.93 -14.86 -9.42
C HIS A 9 14.11 -15.58 -8.07
N PRO A 10 13.30 -16.62 -7.76
CA PRO A 10 12.22 -17.16 -8.57
C PRO A 10 11.07 -16.15 -8.75
N GLN A 11 10.28 -16.30 -9.82
CA GLN A 11 9.14 -15.41 -10.07
C GLN A 11 8.16 -15.47 -8.91
N LEU A 12 7.74 -14.30 -8.43
CA LEU A 12 6.74 -14.19 -7.39
C LEU A 12 5.34 -14.23 -8.00
N TRP A 13 4.49 -15.09 -7.45
CA TRP A 13 3.10 -15.17 -7.85
C TRP A 13 2.30 -14.09 -7.14
N LEU A 14 1.77 -13.16 -7.92
CA LEU A 14 0.97 -12.05 -7.43
C LEU A 14 -0.38 -12.03 -8.14
N TYR A 15 -1.45 -12.12 -7.37
CA TYR A 15 -2.83 -12.05 -7.87
C TYR A 15 -3.44 -10.72 -7.47
N ILE A 16 -3.91 -9.94 -8.46
CA ILE A 16 -4.44 -8.60 -8.22
C ILE A 16 -5.82 -8.48 -8.86
N GLY A 17 -6.83 -8.32 -8.01
CA GLY A 17 -8.19 -7.99 -8.42
C GLY A 17 -8.55 -6.59 -7.93
N VAL A 18 -9.05 -5.76 -8.83
CA VAL A 18 -9.48 -4.39 -8.57
C VAL A 18 -10.97 -4.30 -8.88
N HIS A 19 -11.72 -3.73 -7.95
CA HIS A 19 -13.15 -3.53 -8.16
C HIS A 19 -13.62 -2.22 -7.53
N THR A 20 -14.52 -1.52 -8.22
CA THR A 20 -15.22 -0.34 -7.74
C THR A 20 -16.65 -0.71 -7.35
N GLY A 21 -17.00 -0.51 -6.08
CA GLY A 21 -18.34 -0.78 -5.57
C GLY A 21 -18.53 -0.32 -4.13
N GLU A 22 -19.63 -0.76 -3.51
CA GLU A 22 -19.96 -0.40 -2.13
C GLU A 22 -19.02 -1.06 -1.10
N LEU A 23 -18.51 -0.23 -0.19
CA LEU A 23 -17.74 -0.65 0.98
C LEU A 23 -18.30 0.00 2.23
N TYR A 24 -18.42 -0.80 3.27
CA TYR A 24 -18.79 -0.40 4.61
C TYR A 24 -17.52 -0.25 5.44
N ARG A 25 -17.35 0.93 6.02
CA ARG A 25 -16.25 1.24 6.92
C ARG A 25 -16.70 1.02 8.36
N TRP A 26 -15.95 0.24 9.11
CA TRP A 26 -16.15 0.08 10.55
C TRP A 26 -14.82 0.31 11.29
N SER A 27 -14.84 1.19 12.28
CA SER A 27 -13.74 1.36 13.23
C SER A 27 -14.05 0.63 14.54
N LEU A 28 -13.18 -0.30 14.96
CA LEU A 28 -13.24 -0.89 16.30
C LEU A 28 -12.62 0.08 17.31
N PRO A 29 -13.13 0.18 18.56
CA PRO A 29 -12.60 1.10 19.57
C PRO A 29 -11.10 0.90 19.88
N THR A 30 -10.59 -0.31 19.71
CA THR A 30 -9.20 -0.70 19.98
C THR A 30 -8.31 -0.72 18.74
N SER A 31 -8.88 -0.55 17.54
CA SER A 31 -8.13 -0.58 16.29
C SER A 31 -7.85 0.83 15.80
N ILE A 32 -6.57 1.12 15.58
CA ILE A 32 -6.10 2.37 14.94
C ILE A 32 -6.57 2.43 13.48
N GLN A 33 -6.71 1.26 12.84
CA GLN A 33 -7.06 1.16 11.43
C GLN A 33 -8.55 0.81 11.27
N PRO A 34 -9.28 1.54 10.41
CA PRO A 34 -10.63 1.15 10.04
C PRO A 34 -10.57 -0.16 9.26
N VAL A 35 -11.54 -1.02 9.52
CA VAL A 35 -11.81 -2.23 8.75
C VAL A 35 -12.81 -1.87 7.65
N TYR A 36 -12.58 -2.39 6.46
CA TYR A 36 -13.51 -2.28 5.34
C TYR A 36 -14.07 -3.66 5.03
N HIS A 37 -15.38 -3.74 4.80
CA HIS A 37 -16.07 -4.95 4.37
C HIS A 37 -17.18 -4.57 3.39
N GLY A 38 -17.68 -5.53 2.63
CA GLY A 38 -18.78 -5.30 1.71
C GLY A 38 -18.60 -6.04 0.38
N PRO A 39 -19.61 -5.97 -0.49
CA PRO A 39 -19.62 -6.69 -1.76
C PRO A 39 -18.40 -6.39 -2.62
N ALA A 40 -17.92 -5.14 -2.62
CA ALA A 40 -16.80 -4.76 -3.45
C ALA A 40 -15.49 -5.49 -3.09
N LEU A 41 -15.27 -5.76 -1.80
CA LEU A 41 -14.11 -6.50 -1.34
C LEU A 41 -14.18 -7.97 -1.80
N THR A 42 -15.37 -8.59 -1.69
CA THR A 42 -15.59 -9.97 -2.15
C THR A 42 -15.37 -10.09 -3.66
N THR A 43 -15.89 -9.15 -4.45
CA THR A 43 -15.69 -9.14 -5.91
C THR A 43 -14.23 -8.94 -6.29
N ALA A 44 -13.53 -7.99 -5.65
CA ALA A 44 -12.09 -7.79 -5.88
C ALA A 44 -11.29 -9.04 -5.54
N TRP A 45 -11.61 -9.70 -4.43
CA TRP A 45 -10.95 -10.95 -4.04
C TRP A 45 -11.23 -12.08 -5.04
N GLN A 46 -12.48 -12.25 -5.48
CA GLN A 46 -12.83 -13.24 -6.50
C GLN A 46 -12.05 -12.99 -7.79
N LEU A 47 -12.02 -11.74 -8.29
CA LEU A 47 -11.24 -11.36 -9.48
C LEU A 47 -9.75 -11.72 -9.35
N ALA A 48 -9.17 -11.51 -8.17
CA ALA A 48 -7.78 -11.90 -7.91
C ALA A 48 -7.60 -13.42 -7.96
N MET A 49 -8.47 -14.17 -7.29
CA MET A 49 -8.36 -15.63 -7.16
C MET A 49 -8.65 -16.38 -8.46
N THR A 50 -9.49 -15.82 -9.33
CA THR A 50 -9.87 -16.42 -10.61
C THR A 50 -9.08 -15.85 -11.79
N ALA A 51 -8.08 -15.01 -11.51
CA ALA A 51 -7.21 -14.41 -12.52
C ALA A 51 -6.50 -15.50 -13.35
N PRO A 52 -6.67 -15.54 -14.68
CA PRO A 52 -6.02 -16.53 -15.54
C PRO A 52 -4.50 -16.32 -15.62
N ILE A 53 -4.04 -15.08 -15.42
CA ILE A 53 -2.65 -14.70 -15.58
C ILE A 53 -2.16 -14.04 -14.29
N GLN A 54 -1.17 -14.68 -13.67
CA GLN A 54 -0.45 -14.14 -12.53
C GLN A 54 0.32 -12.89 -12.92
N THR A 55 0.52 -11.99 -11.96
CA THR A 55 1.17 -10.68 -12.11
C THR A 55 0.40 -9.65 -12.94
N CYS A 56 -0.71 -9.99 -13.60
CA CYS A 56 -1.59 -8.99 -14.22
C CYS A 56 -2.58 -8.37 -13.22
N VAL A 57 -3.09 -7.17 -13.54
CA VAL A 57 -4.18 -6.53 -12.79
C VAL A 57 -5.51 -6.88 -13.45
N HIS A 58 -6.44 -7.47 -12.70
CA HIS A 58 -7.76 -7.89 -13.18
C HIS A 58 -8.86 -6.99 -12.63
N PHE A 59 -9.83 -6.62 -13.45
CA PHE A 59 -11.02 -5.86 -13.05
C PHE A 59 -12.21 -6.17 -13.96
N ASN A 60 -13.42 -5.90 -13.49
CA ASN A 60 -14.63 -6.07 -14.30
C ASN A 60 -14.95 -4.83 -15.14
N ASP A 61 -15.95 -4.96 -16.01
CA ASP A 61 -16.54 -3.89 -16.82
C ASP A 61 -16.93 -2.65 -16.00
N VAL A 62 -17.66 -2.82 -14.90
CA VAL A 62 -18.11 -1.71 -14.04
C VAL A 62 -16.92 -0.88 -13.54
N THR A 63 -15.83 -1.56 -13.16
CA THR A 63 -14.63 -0.90 -12.67
C THR A 63 -13.89 -0.19 -13.79
N ARG A 64 -13.70 -0.85 -14.94
CA ARG A 64 -13.10 -0.26 -16.13
C ARG A 64 -13.82 1.04 -16.52
N ASP A 65 -15.15 0.97 -16.62
CA ASP A 65 -16.00 2.08 -17.05
C ASP A 65 -16.03 3.22 -16.01
N GLY A 66 -15.76 2.91 -14.73
CA GLY A 66 -15.64 3.89 -13.67
C GLY A 66 -14.34 4.71 -13.70
N PHE A 67 -13.33 4.26 -14.45
CA PHE A 67 -12.04 4.95 -14.56
C PHE A 67 -11.82 5.49 -15.97
N ASN A 68 -12.19 6.76 -16.19
CA ASN A 68 -11.96 7.44 -17.48
C ASN A 68 -10.48 7.39 -17.93
N GLN A 69 -9.53 7.37 -16.98
CA GLN A 69 -8.10 7.26 -17.28
C GLN A 69 -7.70 5.88 -17.81
N LEU A 70 -8.48 4.85 -17.50
CA LEU A 70 -8.24 3.50 -17.98
C LEU A 70 -8.67 3.34 -19.44
N GLU A 71 -9.64 4.11 -19.95
CA GLU A 71 -10.16 3.94 -21.33
C GLU A 71 -9.09 3.95 -22.43
N GLN A 72 -7.96 4.61 -22.20
CA GLN A 72 -6.87 4.71 -23.18
C GLN A 72 -5.87 3.54 -23.10
N LEU A 73 -5.91 2.74 -22.04
CA LEU A 73 -4.97 1.65 -21.87
C LEU A 73 -5.37 0.42 -22.71
N PRO A 74 -4.40 -0.31 -23.27
CA PRO A 74 -4.67 -1.55 -23.98
C PRO A 74 -5.09 -2.66 -23.00
N PHE A 75 -6.38 -2.96 -22.94
CA PHE A 75 -6.89 -4.10 -22.17
C PHE A 75 -6.93 -5.36 -23.00
N SER A 76 -6.53 -6.45 -22.36
CA SER A 76 -6.92 -7.77 -22.82
C SER A 76 -8.23 -8.18 -22.15
N VAL A 77 -9.06 -8.94 -22.88
CA VAL A 77 -10.38 -9.36 -22.42
C VAL A 77 -10.37 -10.85 -22.14
N HIS A 78 -10.94 -11.25 -21.01
CA HIS A 78 -11.12 -12.63 -20.61
C HIS A 78 -12.58 -12.88 -20.22
N VAL A 79 -13.19 -13.93 -20.77
CA VAL A 79 -14.59 -14.27 -20.49
C VAL A 79 -14.64 -15.17 -19.26
N MET A 80 -15.40 -14.75 -18.24
CA MET A 80 -15.56 -15.45 -16.96
C MET A 80 -17.04 -15.81 -16.72
N GLY A 81 -17.46 -16.94 -17.27
CA GLY A 81 -18.88 -17.32 -17.26
C GLY A 81 -19.70 -16.34 -18.09
N GLU A 82 -20.65 -15.65 -17.46
CA GLU A 82 -21.49 -14.62 -18.10
C GLU A 82 -20.88 -13.20 -18.00
N SER A 83 -19.79 -13.03 -17.25
CA SER A 83 -19.16 -11.73 -17.03
C SER A 83 -17.87 -11.56 -17.85
N LEU A 84 -17.57 -10.32 -18.22
CA LEU A 84 -16.29 -9.96 -18.84
C LEU A 84 -15.31 -9.48 -17.75
N ALA A 85 -14.14 -10.08 -17.72
CA ALA A 85 -13.00 -9.59 -16.99
C ALA A 85 -12.00 -8.96 -17.96
N TYR A 86 -11.38 -7.87 -17.53
CA TYR A 86 -10.32 -7.18 -18.25
C TYR A 86 -9.04 -7.34 -17.45
N TYR A 87 -7.91 -7.43 -18.15
CA TYR A 87 -6.62 -7.40 -17.50
C TYR A 87 -5.63 -6.45 -18.17
N LEU A 88 -4.78 -5.88 -17.32
CA LEU A 88 -3.63 -5.08 -17.71
C LEU A 88 -2.36 -5.89 -17.52
N ASP A 89 -1.53 -5.89 -18.56
CA ASP A 89 -0.21 -6.50 -18.55
C ASP A 89 0.76 -5.68 -17.68
N PRO A 90 1.70 -6.33 -16.95
CA PRO A 90 2.67 -5.64 -16.08
C PRO A 90 3.49 -4.54 -16.74
N TRP A 91 3.70 -4.62 -18.06
CA TRP A 91 4.49 -3.68 -18.84
C TRP A 91 3.63 -2.62 -19.55
N THR A 92 2.31 -2.63 -19.38
CA THR A 92 1.44 -1.59 -19.92
C THR A 92 1.69 -0.26 -19.20
N GLU A 93 1.97 0.79 -19.97
CA GLU A 93 2.16 2.15 -19.48
C GLU A 93 1.06 3.06 -20.03
N ALA A 94 0.67 4.08 -19.25
CA ALA A 94 -0.23 5.12 -19.74
C ALA A 94 0.58 6.12 -20.56
N ASP A 95 0.07 6.51 -21.73
CA ASP A 95 0.67 7.59 -22.52
C ASP A 95 0.35 8.94 -21.86
N TYR A 96 1.19 9.37 -20.93
CA TYR A 96 0.98 10.62 -20.15
C TYR A 96 1.11 11.91 -20.97
N GLU A 97 1.56 11.83 -22.24
CA GLU A 97 1.75 13.02 -23.09
C GLU A 97 0.42 13.73 -23.47
N ALA A 98 -0.74 13.11 -23.22
CA ALA A 98 -2.04 13.68 -23.55
C ALA A 98 -2.67 14.56 -22.43
N ASP A 99 -2.15 14.53 -21.20
CA ASP A 99 -2.87 15.08 -20.03
C ASP A 99 -2.72 16.59 -19.83
N ASP A 100 -1.67 17.22 -20.37
CA ASP A 100 -1.50 18.68 -20.32
C ASP A 100 -2.62 19.43 -21.07
N LEU A 101 -3.29 18.76 -22.03
CA LEU A 101 -4.41 19.33 -22.77
C LEU A 101 -5.79 19.02 -22.17
N PHE A 102 -5.91 17.99 -21.34
CA PHE A 102 -7.20 17.57 -20.75
C PHE A 102 -7.59 18.42 -19.53
N LEU A 103 -6.61 18.84 -18.71
CA LEU A 103 -6.83 19.79 -17.61
C LEU A 103 -7.38 21.15 -18.10
N VAL A 104 -7.06 21.56 -19.32
CA VAL A 104 -7.56 22.81 -19.92
C VAL A 104 -9.03 22.69 -20.38
N ARG A 105 -9.48 21.49 -20.78
CA ARG A 105 -10.85 21.27 -21.27
C ARG A 105 -11.87 21.10 -20.14
N SER A 106 -11.49 20.51 -19.01
CA SER A 106 -12.39 20.34 -17.85
C SER A 106 -12.76 21.67 -17.16
N ARG A 107 -11.94 22.72 -17.28
CA ARG A 107 -12.28 24.07 -16.75
C ARG A 107 -13.32 24.84 -17.56
N ARG A 108 -13.64 24.44 -18.79
CA ARG A 108 -14.57 25.20 -19.66
C ARG A 108 -16.02 24.75 -19.63
N ARG A 109 -16.38 23.69 -18.88
CA ARG A 109 -17.77 23.17 -18.85
C ARG A 109 -18.57 23.45 -17.57
N SER A 110 -18.00 24.14 -16.58
CA SER A 110 -18.65 24.38 -15.28
C SER A 110 -18.83 25.86 -14.92
N PHE A 111 -19.30 26.69 -15.86
CA PHE A 111 -19.72 28.07 -15.57
C PHE A 111 -20.98 28.46 -16.36
N GLN A 112 -22.10 27.77 -16.12
CA GLN A 112 -23.43 28.35 -16.33
C GLN A 112 -24.53 27.47 -15.69
N LYS A 113 -24.77 27.65 -14.38
CA LYS A 113 -26.12 27.49 -13.81
C LYS A 113 -26.20 28.01 -12.37
N HIS A 114 -27.07 29.02 -12.24
CA HIS A 114 -27.81 29.47 -11.05
C HIS A 114 -27.09 30.20 -9.92
N MET A 115 -27.30 31.52 -9.92
CA MET A 115 -27.34 32.35 -8.71
C MET A 115 -28.47 31.87 -7.80
N GLY A 116 -28.10 31.35 -6.64
CA GLY A 116 -28.97 31.18 -5.48
C GLY A 116 -28.16 31.59 -4.25
N ILE A 117 -28.52 32.73 -3.67
CA ILE A 117 -27.94 33.27 -2.44
C ILE A 117 -28.29 32.32 -1.29
N VAL A 118 -27.30 31.60 -0.78
CA VAL A 118 -27.37 30.90 0.51
C VAL A 118 -26.06 31.18 1.24
N GLN A 119 -26.17 31.64 2.49
CA GLN A 119 -25.08 31.96 3.39
C GLN A 119 -24.09 30.80 3.52
N GLU A 120 -22.80 31.08 3.30
CA GLU A 120 -21.70 30.20 3.71
C GLU A 120 -21.52 30.30 5.24
N PRO A 121 -21.53 29.19 5.98
CA PRO A 121 -20.89 29.13 7.28
C PRO A 121 -19.41 28.74 7.13
N ALA A 122 -18.56 29.62 7.67
CA ALA A 122 -17.23 29.38 8.23
C ALA A 122 -16.31 28.37 7.51
N THR A 123 -15.33 28.93 6.80
CA THR A 123 -14.06 28.30 6.47
C THR A 123 -13.39 27.72 7.72
N ALA A 124 -13.39 26.39 7.83
CA ALA A 124 -12.47 25.68 8.71
C ALA A 124 -11.10 25.61 8.02
N VAL A 125 -10.19 26.47 8.46
CA VAL A 125 -8.75 26.28 8.22
C VAL A 125 -8.33 25.06 9.02
N LEU A 126 -8.02 23.95 8.34
CA LEU A 126 -7.42 22.80 8.98
C LEU A 126 -5.90 23.01 8.99
N GLU A 127 -5.44 23.62 10.09
CA GLU A 127 -4.05 23.62 10.48
C GLU A 127 -3.58 22.18 10.71
N PHE A 128 -2.46 21.83 10.08
CA PHE A 128 -1.71 20.63 10.39
C PHE A 128 -1.12 20.76 11.81
N SER A 129 -1.89 20.36 12.82
CA SER A 129 -1.38 20.07 14.16
C SER A 129 -1.01 18.59 14.22
N GLY A 130 0.26 18.32 13.94
CA GLY A 130 0.87 17.07 14.37
C GLY A 130 0.96 17.06 15.90
N LYS A 131 0.16 16.20 16.56
CA LYS A 131 0.57 15.35 17.70
C LYS A 131 -0.60 14.53 18.29
N ARG A 132 -0.30 13.24 18.45
CA ARG A 132 -0.68 12.30 19.54
C ARG A 132 -2.14 11.89 19.71
N ALA A 133 -2.42 10.60 19.45
CA ALA A 133 -2.50 9.54 20.47
C ALA A 133 -3.57 8.47 20.17
N GLY A 134 -3.13 7.21 20.24
CA GLY A 134 -3.95 6.01 20.19
C GLY A 134 -3.05 4.79 19.98
N ARG A 135 -1.94 4.71 20.73
CA ARG A 135 -0.87 3.72 20.57
C ARG A 135 -1.31 2.41 21.22
N THR A 136 -1.87 1.47 20.46
CA THR A 136 -1.82 0.06 20.84
C THR A 136 -0.34 -0.31 20.87
N THR A 137 0.18 -0.63 22.06
CA THR A 137 1.61 -0.67 22.40
C THR A 137 2.31 -1.90 21.82
N SER A 138 2.31 -2.05 20.51
CA SER A 138 3.48 -2.62 19.85
C SER A 138 4.53 -1.53 19.92
N ASN A 139 5.45 -1.62 20.88
CA ASN A 139 6.56 -0.69 20.99
C ASN A 139 7.47 -0.91 19.77
N ILE A 140 7.18 -0.20 18.68
CA ILE A 140 8.09 -0.10 17.55
C ILE A 140 9.39 0.47 18.12
N VAL A 141 10.45 -0.33 18.11
CA VAL A 141 11.71 -0.05 18.82
C VAL A 141 12.60 0.94 18.03
N LEU A 142 12.10 1.46 16.91
CA LEU A 142 12.86 2.30 15.99
C LEU A 142 13.42 3.55 16.67
N ASP A 143 12.62 4.22 17.51
CA ASP A 143 13.03 5.44 18.24
C ASP A 143 14.25 5.19 19.15
N THR A 144 14.35 3.99 19.72
CA THR A 144 15.44 3.60 20.62
C THR A 144 16.72 3.32 19.83
N VAL A 145 16.59 2.66 18.68
CA VAL A 145 17.72 2.21 17.86
C VAL A 145 18.34 3.33 17.03
N GLN A 146 17.57 4.35 16.64
CA GLN A 146 17.98 5.40 15.71
C GLN A 146 19.23 6.19 16.12
N ASN A 147 19.54 6.26 17.42
CA ASN A 147 20.69 7.00 17.96
C ASN A 147 21.79 6.11 18.52
N MET A 148 21.71 4.79 18.33
CA MET A 148 22.71 3.85 18.85
C MET A 148 23.89 3.74 17.90
N SER A 149 25.11 3.71 18.44
CA SER A 149 26.25 3.18 17.68
C SER A 149 26.08 1.69 17.43
N VAL A 150 26.81 1.14 16.46
CA VAL A 150 26.80 -0.30 16.14
C VAL A 150 27.04 -1.15 17.39
N GLY A 151 28.03 -0.80 18.23
CA GLY A 151 28.31 -1.53 19.46
C GLY A 151 27.19 -1.44 20.51
N GLN A 152 26.52 -0.29 20.61
CA GLN A 152 25.34 -0.15 21.48
C GLN A 152 24.16 -0.97 20.96
N PHE A 153 23.98 -1.02 19.64
CA PHE A 153 22.95 -1.82 19.01
C PHE A 153 23.20 -3.32 19.22
N SER A 154 24.42 -3.80 19.04
CA SER A 154 24.80 -5.20 19.34
C SER A 154 24.49 -5.56 20.79
N HIS A 155 24.94 -4.73 21.73
CA HIS A 155 24.68 -4.98 23.15
C HIS A 155 23.18 -4.95 23.49
N TRP A 156 22.42 -4.08 22.81
CA TRP A 156 20.97 -4.02 22.96
C TRP A 156 20.30 -5.30 22.44
N LEU A 157 20.75 -5.87 21.32
CA LEU A 157 20.26 -7.17 20.82
C LEU A 157 20.59 -8.32 21.78
N GLU A 158 21.81 -8.37 22.32
CA GLU A 158 22.23 -9.37 23.32
C GLU A 158 21.35 -9.33 24.58
N ASN A 159 21.02 -8.12 25.06
CA ASN A 159 20.14 -7.93 26.23
C ASN A 159 18.72 -8.47 26.01
N HIS A 160 18.31 -8.67 24.75
CA HIS A 160 17.04 -9.32 24.38
C HIS A 160 17.22 -10.80 23.99
N GLY A 161 18.37 -11.39 24.31
CA GLY A 161 18.65 -12.81 24.11
C GLY A 161 19.03 -13.20 22.68
N LEU A 162 19.37 -12.25 21.81
CA LEU A 162 19.86 -12.55 20.45
C LEU A 162 21.37 -12.84 20.46
N ASP A 163 21.78 -13.92 19.81
CA ASP A 163 23.18 -14.31 19.63
C ASP A 163 23.82 -13.49 18.50
N VAL A 164 24.45 -12.37 18.85
CA VAL A 164 25.10 -11.47 17.89
C VAL A 164 26.31 -12.10 17.19
N SER A 165 26.88 -13.18 17.74
CA SER A 165 28.06 -13.84 17.16
C SER A 165 27.77 -14.49 15.80
N ARG A 166 26.49 -14.74 15.49
CA ARG A 166 26.04 -15.33 14.22
C ARG A 166 25.96 -14.31 13.07
N PHE A 167 25.94 -13.02 13.36
CA PHE A 167 25.92 -11.99 12.33
C PHE A 167 27.23 -12.03 11.51
N GLY A 168 27.13 -11.73 10.21
CA GLY A 168 28.26 -11.74 9.28
C GLY A 168 28.81 -13.13 8.91
N HIS A 169 28.21 -14.23 9.39
CA HIS A 169 28.64 -15.59 9.07
C HIS A 169 27.74 -16.23 8.00
N GLY A 170 28.36 -16.83 6.98
CA GLY A 170 27.64 -17.50 5.89
C GLY A 170 26.79 -16.53 5.07
N ALA A 171 25.48 -16.75 5.05
CA ALA A 171 24.51 -15.88 4.36
C ALA A 171 23.81 -14.87 5.30
N ALA A 172 24.23 -14.81 6.57
CA ALA A 172 23.71 -13.83 7.52
C ALA A 172 24.32 -12.45 7.24
N LYS A 173 23.50 -11.40 7.36
CA LYS A 173 23.98 -10.01 7.25
C LYS A 173 24.92 -9.67 8.39
N SER A 174 25.85 -8.73 8.17
CA SER A 174 26.59 -8.11 9.27
C SER A 174 25.64 -7.34 10.19
N ILE A 175 26.09 -7.01 11.40
CA ILE A 175 25.27 -6.25 12.35
C ILE A 175 25.09 -4.81 11.86
N GLU A 176 26.12 -4.27 11.19
CA GLU A 176 26.14 -2.95 10.56
C GLU A 176 25.10 -2.89 9.44
N ASP A 177 25.09 -3.89 8.53
CA ASP A 177 24.11 -3.96 7.45
C ASP A 177 22.68 -4.12 7.98
N PHE A 178 22.52 -4.88 9.07
CA PHE A 178 21.22 -5.04 9.72
C PHE A 178 20.73 -3.74 10.35
N GLN A 179 21.62 -3.00 11.04
CA GLN A 179 21.28 -1.70 11.61
C GLN A 179 20.93 -0.68 10.52
N TYR A 180 21.72 -0.63 9.45
CA TYR A 180 21.47 0.23 8.28
C TYR A 180 20.12 -0.07 7.64
N GLU A 181 19.77 -1.35 7.49
CA GLU A 181 18.48 -1.76 6.93
C GLU A 181 17.29 -1.26 7.77
N LEU A 182 17.41 -1.29 9.11
CA LEU A 182 16.36 -0.85 10.03
C LEU A 182 16.22 0.68 10.03
N ILE A 183 17.35 1.41 10.12
CA ILE A 183 17.37 2.85 10.34
C ILE A 183 17.24 3.64 9.04
N ASP A 184 18.01 3.26 8.02
CA ASP A 184 18.15 4.06 6.80
C ASP A 184 17.24 3.55 5.68
N GLU A 185 17.22 2.23 5.46
CA GLU A 185 16.43 1.67 4.36
C GLU A 185 14.95 1.45 4.73
N HIS A 186 14.65 1.38 6.02
CA HIS A 186 13.33 1.06 6.56
C HIS A 186 12.69 -0.20 5.92
N LYS A 187 13.50 -1.19 5.51
CA LYS A 187 13.01 -2.44 4.89
C LYS A 187 12.42 -3.42 5.90
N SER A 188 12.85 -3.31 7.16
CA SER A 188 12.29 -4.06 8.28
C SER A 188 12.23 -3.22 9.55
N TYR A 189 11.50 -3.70 10.55
CA TYR A 189 11.44 -3.10 11.87
C TYR A 189 11.40 -4.19 12.94
N LEU A 190 11.83 -3.84 14.16
CA LEU A 190 11.78 -4.72 15.32
C LEU A 190 10.57 -4.39 16.18
N VAL A 191 9.87 -5.44 16.62
CA VAL A 191 8.78 -5.34 17.60
C VAL A 191 9.13 -6.22 18.78
N GLU A 192 9.12 -5.64 19.98
CA GLU A 192 9.26 -6.40 21.20
C GLU A 192 7.92 -7.05 21.59
N GLN A 193 7.92 -8.37 21.75
CA GLN A 193 6.79 -9.14 22.26
C GLN A 193 7.27 -10.14 23.31
N ASN A 194 6.69 -10.07 24.50
CA ASN A 194 7.00 -10.99 25.61
C ASN A 194 8.52 -11.06 25.94
N GLY A 195 9.23 -9.94 25.85
CA GLY A 195 10.68 -9.86 26.10
C GLY A 195 11.55 -10.44 24.98
N THR A 196 10.94 -10.83 23.85
CA THR A 196 11.64 -11.28 22.66
C THR A 196 11.48 -10.27 21.53
N LEU A 197 12.52 -10.13 20.70
CA LEU A 197 12.47 -9.27 19.53
C LEU A 197 12.00 -10.06 18.31
N GLU A 198 10.88 -9.64 17.74
CA GLU A 198 10.37 -10.14 16.46
C GLU A 198 10.76 -9.16 15.35
N ARG A 199 11.50 -9.65 14.36
CA ARG A 199 11.77 -8.88 13.14
C ARG A 199 10.59 -9.01 12.19
N ARG A 200 10.11 -7.86 11.72
CA ARG A 200 9.03 -7.74 10.75
C ARG A 200 9.56 -7.10 9.48
N VAL A 201 9.44 -7.82 8.38
CA VAL A 201 9.81 -7.33 7.05
C VAL A 201 8.53 -6.87 6.34
N GLU A 202 8.49 -5.62 5.89
CA GLU A 202 7.39 -5.17 5.02
C GLU A 202 7.67 -5.71 3.61
N ILE A 203 6.97 -6.78 3.22
CA ILE A 203 7.23 -7.43 1.92
C ILE A 203 6.78 -6.54 0.76
N VAL A 204 5.67 -5.82 0.90
CA VAL A 204 5.25 -4.81 -0.07
C VAL A 204 4.48 -3.68 0.63
N ARG A 205 4.92 -2.44 0.40
CA ARG A 205 4.14 -1.24 0.69
C ARG A 205 3.72 -0.59 -0.62
N ILE A 206 2.43 -0.65 -0.93
CA ILE A 206 1.87 0.08 -2.08
C ILE A 206 1.20 1.33 -1.54
N ASN A 207 1.69 2.50 -1.95
CA ASN A 207 0.95 3.75 -1.80
C ASN A 207 0.45 4.11 -3.21
N LEU A 208 -0.85 3.95 -3.47
CA LEU A 208 -1.46 4.50 -4.69
C LEU A 208 -1.94 5.91 -4.37
N HIS A 209 -1.52 6.85 -5.20
CA HIS A 209 -1.95 8.24 -5.15
C HIS A 209 -2.88 8.49 -6.34
N ALA A 210 -4.09 8.95 -6.06
CA ALA A 210 -5.05 9.34 -7.10
C ALA A 210 -5.63 10.71 -6.75
N VAL A 211 -5.69 11.61 -7.72
CA VAL A 211 -6.34 12.91 -7.57
C VAL A 211 -7.67 12.84 -8.29
N ARG A 212 -8.77 13.00 -7.56
CA ARG A 212 -10.12 13.10 -8.14
C ARG A 212 -10.79 14.37 -7.64
N ASP A 213 -11.27 15.17 -8.59
CA ASP A 213 -11.95 16.45 -8.32
C ASP A 213 -11.11 17.40 -7.44
N GLY A 214 -9.78 17.41 -7.64
CA GLY A 214 -8.84 18.22 -6.86
C GLY A 214 -8.60 17.74 -5.43
N THR A 215 -9.13 16.58 -5.05
CA THR A 215 -8.89 15.96 -3.75
C THR A 215 -7.93 14.78 -3.90
N ASP A 216 -6.85 14.79 -3.13
CA ASP A 216 -5.92 13.67 -3.04
C ASP A 216 -6.58 12.48 -2.32
N LYS A 217 -6.46 11.30 -2.93
CA LYS A 217 -6.89 10.02 -2.40
C LYS A 217 -5.66 9.12 -2.30
N TYR A 218 -5.48 8.53 -1.13
CA TYR A 218 -4.40 7.60 -0.85
C TYR A 218 -5.00 6.21 -0.59
N LEU A 219 -4.62 5.22 -1.40
CA LEU A 219 -4.80 3.82 -1.04
C LEU A 219 -3.48 3.27 -0.56
N LYS A 220 -3.40 2.97 0.73
CA LYS A 220 -2.25 2.28 1.32
C LYS A 220 -2.58 0.79 1.39
N VAL A 221 -1.99 -0.01 0.49
CA VAL A 221 -2.02 -1.47 0.60
C VAL A 221 -0.81 -1.89 1.42
N LEU A 222 -1.08 -2.35 2.64
CA LEU A 222 -0.09 -2.97 3.50
C LEU A 222 -0.14 -4.47 3.23
N VAL A 223 0.94 -5.03 2.71
CA VAL A 223 1.08 -6.48 2.57
C VAL A 223 1.58 -7.07 3.88
N GLU A 224 1.10 -8.28 4.11
CA GLU A 224 1.28 -9.11 5.29
C GLU A 224 2.74 -9.19 5.76
N ILE A 225 2.88 -9.14 7.08
CA ILE A 225 4.14 -9.26 7.79
C ILE A 225 4.44 -10.74 7.92
N MET A 226 5.48 -11.24 7.26
CA MET A 226 6.00 -12.57 7.55
C MET A 226 7.06 -12.49 8.64
N THR A 227 7.03 -13.45 9.56
CA THR A 227 8.22 -13.81 10.36
C THR A 227 9.26 -14.35 9.39
N ASP A 228 10.50 -13.86 9.42
CA ASP A 228 11.49 -14.09 8.36
C ASP A 228 11.97 -15.55 8.20
N GLY A 229 11.41 -16.50 8.98
CA GLY A 229 11.63 -17.94 8.86
C GLY A 229 13.06 -18.39 9.15
N ARG A 230 13.96 -17.46 9.50
CA ARG A 230 15.34 -17.73 9.86
C ARG A 230 15.42 -17.81 11.38
N VAL A 231 15.38 -19.04 11.89
CA VAL A 231 15.62 -19.37 13.31
C VAL A 231 17.12 -19.41 13.59
#